data_AF-A0A0F7F6N7-F1
#
_entry.id   AF-A0A0F7F6N7-F1
#
_cell.length_a   1.000
_cell.length_b   1.000
_cell.length_c   1.000
_cell.angle_alpha   90.00
_cell.angle_beta   90.00
_cell.angle_gamma   90.00
#
_symmetry.space_group_name_H-M   'P 1'
#
loop_
_entity.id
_entity.type
_entity.pdbx_description
1 polymer ?
#
loop_
_entity_poly.entity_id
_entity_poly.type
_entity_poly.pdbx_seq_one_letter_code
_entity_poly.pdbx_strand_id
1 'polypeptide(L)'
;MRGQAEVVKDKKTTIALIDSGIDESSQIKAKIKYKYNLSEEKTIVDGHGHSTALIGMLDEFCGDSIELIIIKVLNDQCRCSSKTLLEALDMAIELKPDIINLSLGTDNLSLRREFEARCDQAFSKDIVLVTTTVETSDTLPFMIEKTVKVKSHENIIEANQLYLDKKSVFYTLGIPHIVPWKNGKYVFINRNSFVTPYFISKFVEFKNSHDLNNYSILREVRGNCVGFSQIQLKEIKVTEPIDQNLYNRVISIISQFIPNIEGIQSTFTQGLNINNCIDVLMKVEKTLGQKLPFAHFNLYDFTYVSNLSNKIKGFLV
;
A
#
# COMPACT_ATOMS: atom_id res chain seq x y z
N MET A 1 -39.70 -1.94 8.52
CA MET A 1 -38.62 -2.90 8.86
C MET A 1 -38.47 -3.92 7.75
N ARG A 2 -37.41 -3.81 6.95
CA ARG A 2 -36.80 -4.93 6.23
C ARG A 2 -35.30 -4.72 6.34
N GLY A 3 -34.73 -5.28 7.39
CA GLY A 3 -33.27 -5.37 7.52
C GLY A 3 -32.78 -6.30 6.41
N GLN A 4 -31.94 -5.77 5.53
CA GLN A 4 -31.09 -6.62 4.72
C GLN A 4 -30.07 -7.23 5.69
N ALA A 5 -30.10 -8.54 5.83
CA ALA A 5 -29.05 -9.26 6.53
C ALA A 5 -27.75 -9.04 5.75
N GLU A 6 -26.76 -8.40 6.38
CA GLU A 6 -25.39 -8.42 5.88
C GLU A 6 -24.93 -9.87 5.83
N VAL A 7 -24.78 -10.39 4.62
CA VAL A 7 -24.06 -11.64 4.39
C VAL A 7 -22.59 -11.32 4.63
N VAL A 8 -22.12 -11.49 5.87
CA VAL A 8 -20.69 -11.48 6.17
C VAL A 8 -20.08 -12.69 5.47
N LYS A 9 -19.33 -12.43 4.40
CA LYS A 9 -18.67 -13.45 3.61
C LYS A 9 -17.43 -13.95 4.35
N ASP A 10 -17.37 -15.25 4.62
CA ASP A 10 -16.18 -15.94 5.17
C ASP A 10 -15.01 -16.10 4.17
N LYS A 11 -15.16 -15.64 2.91
CA LYS A 11 -14.13 -15.80 1.87
C LYS A 11 -13.18 -14.61 1.83
N LYS A 12 -12.03 -14.75 2.51
CA LYS A 12 -10.91 -13.79 2.46
C LYS A 12 -10.26 -13.73 1.08
N THR A 13 -9.80 -12.55 0.68
CA THR A 13 -9.04 -12.36 -0.57
C THR A 13 -7.59 -12.85 -0.37
N THR A 14 -7.13 -13.79 -1.19
CA THR A 14 -5.75 -14.31 -1.09
C THR A 14 -4.80 -13.51 -1.96
N ILE A 15 -3.72 -12.98 -1.39
CA ILE A 15 -2.70 -12.18 -2.08
C ILE A 15 -1.35 -12.89 -1.98
N ALA A 16 -0.73 -13.21 -3.12
CA ALA A 16 0.66 -13.64 -3.18
C ALA A 16 1.58 -12.44 -3.37
N LEU A 17 2.55 -12.29 -2.48
CA LEU A 17 3.60 -11.27 -2.52
C LEU A 17 4.91 -11.95 -2.92
N ILE A 18 5.40 -11.63 -4.12
CA ILE A 18 6.73 -12.06 -4.59
C ILE A 18 7.68 -10.89 -4.35
N ASP A 19 8.56 -10.98 -3.35
CA ASP A 19 9.42 -9.86 -2.95
C ASP A 19 10.62 -10.32 -2.07
N SER A 20 10.98 -9.57 -1.03
CA SER A 20 12.16 -9.70 -0.17
C SER A 20 11.94 -10.49 1.12
N GLY A 21 10.72 -10.96 1.40
CA GLY A 21 10.42 -11.82 2.55
C GLY A 21 9.52 -11.13 3.58
N ILE A 22 9.72 -11.42 4.86
CA ILE A 22 8.93 -10.81 5.94
C ILE A 22 9.75 -10.68 7.22
N ASP A 23 9.63 -9.56 7.92
CA ASP A 23 10.11 -9.46 9.30
C ASP A 23 9.16 -10.20 10.26
N GLU A 24 9.63 -11.30 10.83
CA GLU A 24 8.85 -12.16 11.72
C GLU A 24 8.51 -11.51 13.07
N SER A 25 9.15 -10.40 13.42
CA SER A 25 8.76 -9.60 14.59
C SER A 25 7.52 -8.73 14.34
N SER A 26 7.08 -8.59 13.09
CA SER A 26 5.90 -7.81 12.72
C SER A 26 4.63 -8.45 13.29
N GLN A 27 3.85 -7.66 14.03
CA GLN A 27 2.51 -8.05 14.46
C GLN A 27 1.55 -7.83 13.30
N ILE A 28 1.17 -8.92 12.63
CA ILE A 28 0.29 -8.90 11.46
C ILE A 28 -1.03 -9.57 11.84
N LYS A 29 -2.16 -8.91 11.55
CA LYS A 29 -3.50 -9.43 11.77
C LYS A 29 -3.90 -10.42 10.67
N ALA A 30 -3.61 -10.08 9.42
CA ALA A 30 -3.83 -10.90 8.25
C ALA A 30 -3.18 -12.27 8.40
N LYS A 31 -3.92 -13.31 8.02
CA LYS A 31 -3.41 -14.69 8.11
C LYS A 31 -2.36 -14.93 7.03
N ILE A 32 -1.15 -15.33 7.44
CA ILE A 32 -0.13 -15.84 6.52
C ILE A 32 -0.40 -17.32 6.25
N LYS A 33 -0.81 -17.64 5.02
CA LYS A 33 -1.19 -18.99 4.60
C LYS A 33 0.03 -19.85 4.31
N TYR A 34 0.99 -19.31 3.57
CA TYR A 34 2.24 -19.98 3.21
C TYR A 34 3.39 -19.00 3.14
N LYS A 35 4.60 -19.51 3.41
CA LYS A 35 5.87 -18.81 3.25
C LYS A 35 6.80 -19.69 2.42
N TYR A 36 7.34 -19.17 1.33
CA TYR A 36 8.29 -19.84 0.44
C TYR A 36 9.53 -18.97 0.27
N ASN A 37 10.70 -19.58 0.32
CA ASN A 37 11.97 -18.90 0.06
C ASN A 37 12.63 -19.52 -1.17
N LEU A 38 12.72 -18.73 -2.23
CA LEU A 38 13.38 -19.06 -3.50
C LEU A 38 14.65 -18.21 -3.71
N SER A 39 15.01 -17.35 -2.75
CA SER A 39 16.27 -16.62 -2.82
C SER A 39 17.45 -17.51 -2.41
N GLU A 40 18.66 -17.01 -2.63
CA GLU A 40 19.90 -17.67 -2.21
C GLU A 40 20.13 -17.59 -0.68
N GLU A 41 19.30 -16.81 0.03
CA GLU A 41 19.40 -16.63 1.48
C GLU A 41 18.81 -17.83 2.23
N LYS A 42 19.31 -18.09 3.44
CA LYS A 42 18.88 -19.25 4.24
C LYS A 42 17.49 -19.10 4.87
N THR A 43 16.96 -17.88 4.97
CA THR A 43 15.76 -17.59 5.75
C THR A 43 14.74 -16.78 4.95
N ILE A 44 13.47 -16.87 5.36
CA ILE A 44 12.39 -16.03 4.82
C ILE A 44 12.46 -14.57 5.30
N VAL A 45 13.38 -14.26 6.23
CA VAL A 45 13.46 -12.95 6.87
C VAL A 45 13.77 -11.88 5.83
N ASP A 46 13.04 -10.77 5.91
CA ASP A 46 13.30 -9.58 5.09
C ASP A 46 14.48 -8.79 5.66
N GLY A 47 15.66 -8.93 5.03
CA GLY A 47 16.84 -8.18 5.43
C GLY A 47 16.83 -6.71 4.97
N HIS A 48 15.93 -6.32 4.06
CA HIS A 48 15.84 -4.95 3.55
C HIS A 48 14.76 -4.13 4.30
N GLY A 49 13.52 -4.64 4.32
CA GLY A 49 12.31 -3.97 4.81
C GLY A 49 11.26 -3.68 3.72
N HIS A 50 11.57 -3.98 2.44
CA HIS A 50 10.71 -3.62 1.31
C HIS A 50 9.39 -4.40 1.33
N SER A 51 9.46 -5.73 1.44
CA SER A 51 8.27 -6.58 1.53
C SER A 51 7.55 -6.42 2.87
N THR A 52 8.29 -6.24 3.96
CA THR A 52 7.72 -5.97 5.29
C THR A 52 6.80 -4.75 5.26
N ALA A 53 7.20 -3.70 4.54
CA ALA A 53 6.36 -2.53 4.33
C ALA A 53 5.08 -2.86 3.56
N LEU A 54 5.16 -3.59 2.44
CA LEU A 54 4.00 -3.95 1.64
C LEU A 54 3.01 -4.82 2.44
N ILE A 55 3.54 -5.79 3.19
CA ILE A 55 2.76 -6.66 4.07
C ILE A 55 2.06 -5.84 5.15
N GLY A 56 2.80 -4.97 5.85
CA GLY A 56 2.23 -4.14 6.91
C GLY A 56 1.21 -3.13 6.39
N MET A 57 1.42 -2.54 5.21
CA MET A 57 0.42 -1.67 4.57
C MET A 57 -0.87 -2.44 4.26
N LEU A 58 -0.76 -3.63 3.65
CA LEU A 58 -1.91 -4.48 3.37
C LEU A 58 -2.62 -4.91 4.66
N ASP A 59 -1.87 -5.20 5.72
CA ASP A 59 -2.41 -5.54 7.04
C ASP A 59 -3.20 -4.38 7.66
N GLU A 60 -2.62 -3.17 7.65
CA GLU A 60 -3.32 -1.97 8.17
C GLU A 60 -4.55 -1.63 7.32
N PHE A 61 -4.48 -1.78 6.00
CA PHE A 61 -5.56 -1.40 5.07
C PHE A 61 -6.71 -2.40 5.04
N CYS A 62 -6.41 -3.70 5.13
CA CYS A 62 -7.39 -4.76 4.88
C CYS A 62 -7.63 -5.67 6.09
N GLY A 63 -6.68 -5.76 7.02
CA GLY A 63 -6.74 -6.61 8.20
C GLY A 63 -7.15 -8.04 7.89
N ASP A 64 -8.16 -8.53 8.62
CA ASP A 64 -8.64 -9.91 8.49
C ASP A 64 -9.39 -10.22 7.19
N SER A 65 -9.61 -9.24 6.32
CA SER A 65 -10.26 -9.45 5.01
C SER A 65 -9.37 -10.19 4.00
N ILE A 66 -8.09 -10.35 4.30
CA ILE A 66 -7.09 -10.95 3.39
C ILE A 66 -6.36 -12.14 4.02
N GLU A 67 -5.86 -13.02 3.16
CA GLU A 67 -4.82 -14.01 3.47
C GLU A 67 -3.58 -13.71 2.61
N LEU A 68 -2.39 -13.91 3.18
CA LEU A 68 -1.12 -13.63 2.51
C LEU A 68 -0.35 -14.91 2.19
N ILE A 69 0.22 -14.97 0.99
CA ILE A 69 1.23 -15.94 0.58
C ILE A 69 2.52 -15.15 0.35
N ILE A 70 3.58 -15.47 1.09
CA ILE A 70 4.86 -14.76 1.00
C ILE A 70 5.85 -15.62 0.21
N ILE A 71 6.38 -15.09 -0.89
CA ILE A 71 7.38 -15.75 -1.72
C ILE A 71 8.61 -14.83 -1.78
N LYS A 72 9.66 -15.17 -1.02
CA LYS A 72 10.92 -14.44 -1.05
C LYS A 72 11.73 -14.86 -2.27
N VAL A 73 12.09 -13.89 -3.11
CA VAL A 73 13.00 -14.03 -4.25
C VAL A 73 14.18 -13.07 -4.16
N LEU A 74 13.98 -11.92 -3.53
CA LEU A 74 15.00 -10.87 -3.43
C LEU A 74 15.97 -11.14 -2.27
N ASN A 75 17.25 -10.87 -2.52
CA ASN A 75 18.26 -10.76 -1.47
C ASN A 75 18.19 -9.39 -0.75
N ASP A 76 19.11 -9.16 0.19
CA ASP A 76 19.12 -7.95 1.03
C ASP A 76 19.45 -6.66 0.25
N GLN A 77 19.95 -6.78 -0.99
CA GLN A 77 20.16 -5.67 -1.91
C GLN A 77 18.99 -5.49 -2.91
N CYS A 78 17.83 -6.13 -2.65
CA CYS A 78 16.66 -6.10 -3.50
C CYS A 78 16.92 -6.61 -4.93
N ARG A 79 17.72 -7.68 -5.07
CA ARG A 79 18.04 -8.32 -6.35
C ARG A 79 17.70 -9.80 -6.36
N CYS A 80 17.32 -10.30 -7.53
CA CYS A 80 17.18 -11.72 -7.83
C CYS A 80 17.53 -11.97 -9.30
N SER A 81 17.73 -13.23 -9.68
CA SER A 81 17.84 -13.61 -11.09
C SER A 81 16.46 -13.58 -11.76
N SER A 82 16.41 -13.32 -13.08
CA SER A 82 15.15 -13.41 -13.82
C SER A 82 14.58 -14.83 -13.81
N LYS A 83 15.44 -15.87 -13.74
CA LYS A 83 15.03 -17.27 -13.62
C LYS A 83 14.25 -17.50 -12.33
N THR A 84 14.78 -17.06 -11.19
CA THR A 84 14.13 -17.14 -9.88
C THR A 84 12.78 -16.41 -9.89
N LEU A 85 12.70 -15.25 -10.54
CA LEU A 85 11.45 -14.50 -10.66
C LEU A 85 10.39 -15.25 -11.49
N LEU A 86 10.79 -15.87 -12.61
CA LEU A 86 9.87 -16.68 -13.42
C LEU A 86 9.39 -17.93 -12.68
N GLU A 87 10.28 -18.61 -11.93
CA GLU A 87 9.93 -19.76 -11.08
C GLU A 87 8.95 -19.37 -9.96
N ALA A 88 9.14 -18.20 -9.34
CA ALA A 88 8.24 -17.67 -8.33
C ALA A 88 6.86 -17.34 -8.89
N LEU A 89 6.79 -16.80 -10.12
CA LEU A 89 5.53 -16.57 -10.82
C LEU A 89 4.81 -17.89 -11.11
N ASP A 90 5.53 -18.91 -11.59
CA ASP A 90 4.95 -20.25 -11.83
C ASP A 90 4.35 -20.82 -10.53
N MET A 91 5.11 -20.79 -9.44
CA MET A 91 4.65 -21.21 -8.12
C MET A 91 3.41 -20.42 -7.65
N ALA A 92 3.43 -19.10 -7.76
CA ALA A 92 2.29 -18.27 -7.36
C ALA A 92 1.04 -18.59 -8.16
N ILE A 93 1.16 -18.81 -9.47
CA ILE A 93 0.06 -19.18 -10.37
C ILE A 93 -0.50 -20.58 -10.06
N GLU A 94 0.32 -21.51 -9.58
CA GLU A 94 -0.11 -22.83 -9.12
C GLU A 94 -0.89 -22.76 -7.80
N LEU A 95 -0.51 -21.85 -6.90
CA LEU A 95 -1.19 -21.61 -5.62
C LEU A 95 -2.56 -20.92 -5.79
N LYS A 96 -2.86 -20.40 -6.99
CA LYS A 96 -4.14 -19.77 -7.37
C LYS A 96 -4.65 -18.71 -6.37
N PRO A 97 -3.83 -17.71 -5.98
CA PRO A 97 -4.31 -16.57 -5.23
C PRO A 97 -5.28 -15.74 -6.06
N ASP A 98 -6.01 -14.84 -5.44
CA ASP A 98 -6.82 -13.86 -6.18
C ASP A 98 -5.94 -12.79 -6.84
N ILE A 99 -4.87 -12.41 -6.15
CA ILE A 99 -3.91 -11.40 -6.61
C ILE A 99 -2.48 -11.95 -6.49
N ILE A 100 -1.67 -11.71 -7.52
CA ILE A 100 -0.20 -11.76 -7.41
C ILE A 100 0.29 -10.31 -7.45
N ASN A 101 0.89 -9.84 -6.36
CA ASN A 101 1.54 -8.54 -6.31
C ASN A 101 3.04 -8.69 -6.59
N LEU A 102 3.50 -7.98 -7.61
CA LEU A 102 4.89 -7.95 -8.03
C LEU A 102 5.37 -6.51 -8.10
N SER A 103 5.90 -6.02 -6.98
CA SER A 103 6.45 -4.65 -6.84
C SER A 103 7.93 -4.56 -7.21
N LEU A 104 8.33 -5.35 -8.21
CA LEU A 104 9.65 -5.39 -8.85
C LEU A 104 9.49 -5.74 -10.33
N GLY A 105 10.55 -5.57 -11.11
CA GLY A 105 10.54 -5.90 -12.53
C GLY A 105 11.95 -6.01 -13.10
N THR A 106 12.03 -6.31 -14.38
CA THR A 106 13.29 -6.37 -15.13
C THR A 106 13.23 -5.51 -16.38
N ASP A 107 14.33 -4.85 -16.69
CA ASP A 107 14.58 -4.15 -17.97
C ASP A 107 15.04 -5.11 -19.08
N ASN A 108 15.25 -6.40 -18.77
CA ASN A 108 15.62 -7.40 -19.75
C ASN A 108 14.41 -7.81 -20.61
N LEU A 109 14.15 -7.04 -21.67
CA LEU A 109 13.02 -7.24 -22.57
C LEU A 109 13.10 -8.53 -23.40
N SER A 110 14.24 -9.21 -23.44
CA SER A 110 14.35 -10.51 -24.13
C SER A 110 13.45 -11.59 -23.53
N LEU A 111 13.06 -11.44 -22.26
CA LEU A 111 12.18 -12.35 -21.52
C LEU A 111 10.68 -12.08 -21.74
N ARG A 112 10.33 -11.20 -22.68
CA ARG A 112 8.93 -10.76 -22.87
C ARG A 112 7.98 -11.94 -23.06
N ARG A 113 8.35 -12.92 -23.89
CA ARG A 113 7.49 -14.08 -24.19
C ARG A 113 7.26 -14.94 -22.96
N GLU A 114 8.28 -15.10 -22.12
CA GLU A 114 8.24 -15.87 -20.88
C GLU A 114 7.32 -15.23 -19.85
N PHE A 115 7.36 -13.90 -19.71
CA PHE A 115 6.43 -13.17 -18.85
C PHE A 115 5.01 -13.14 -19.44
N GLU A 116 4.85 -12.96 -20.75
CA GLU A 116 3.53 -13.00 -21.42
C GLU A 116 2.86 -14.35 -21.20
N ALA A 117 3.57 -15.45 -21.38
CA ALA A 117 3.05 -16.79 -21.13
C ALA A 117 2.52 -16.96 -19.70
N ARG A 118 3.22 -16.41 -18.69
CA ARG A 118 2.78 -16.46 -17.28
C ARG A 118 1.61 -15.53 -17.01
N CYS A 119 1.59 -14.34 -17.61
CA CYS A 119 0.44 -13.43 -17.52
C CYS A 119 -0.81 -14.06 -18.15
N ASP A 120 -0.65 -14.79 -19.26
CA ASP A 120 -1.72 -15.53 -19.93
C ASP A 120 -2.26 -16.67 -19.06
N GLN A 121 -1.36 -17.42 -18.42
CA GLN A 121 -1.73 -18.47 -17.48
C GLN A 121 -2.46 -17.91 -16.24
N ALA A 122 -1.95 -16.83 -15.65
CA ALA A 122 -2.60 -16.13 -14.53
C ALA A 122 -4.01 -15.67 -14.92
N PHE A 123 -4.14 -15.02 -16.08
CA PHE A 123 -5.42 -14.59 -16.63
C PHE A 123 -6.40 -15.75 -16.79
N SER A 124 -5.97 -16.86 -17.39
CA SER A 124 -6.81 -18.06 -17.60
C SER A 124 -7.31 -18.70 -16.30
N LYS A 125 -6.63 -18.44 -15.19
CA LYS A 125 -6.96 -18.93 -13.84
C LYS A 125 -7.70 -17.90 -13.00
N ASP A 126 -8.15 -16.78 -13.59
CA ASP A 126 -8.80 -15.67 -12.90
C ASP A 126 -7.91 -15.05 -11.80
N ILE A 127 -6.59 -14.95 -12.04
CA ILE A 127 -5.63 -14.35 -11.11
C ILE A 127 -5.23 -12.97 -11.62
N VAL A 128 -5.37 -11.95 -10.78
CA VAL A 128 -4.98 -10.57 -11.12
C VAL A 128 -3.51 -10.33 -10.78
N LEU A 129 -2.68 -10.11 -11.80
CA LEU A 129 -1.27 -9.75 -11.61
C LEU A 129 -1.15 -8.23 -11.49
N VAL A 130 -0.87 -7.74 -10.29
CA VAL A 130 -0.61 -6.32 -9.98
C VAL A 130 0.89 -6.07 -10.02
N THR A 131 1.30 -5.02 -10.73
CA THR A 131 2.70 -4.66 -10.87
C THR A 131 2.90 -3.15 -10.96
N THR A 132 4.14 -2.74 -10.83
CA THR A 132 4.60 -1.36 -10.84
C THR A 132 5.94 -1.29 -11.57
N THR A 133 6.44 -0.08 -11.82
CA THR A 133 7.74 0.13 -12.45
C THR A 133 8.45 1.33 -11.84
N VAL A 134 9.75 1.44 -12.04
CA VAL A 134 10.45 2.71 -11.82
C VAL A 134 9.94 3.74 -12.84
N GLU A 135 9.79 4.99 -12.44
CA GLU A 135 9.08 6.03 -13.22
C GLU A 135 9.60 6.18 -14.66
N THR A 136 10.89 5.91 -14.87
CA THR A 136 11.64 6.18 -16.10
C THR A 136 11.78 4.96 -17.03
N SER A 137 11.16 3.81 -16.74
CA SER A 137 11.44 2.59 -17.52
C SER A 137 10.21 1.75 -17.83
N ASP A 138 10.20 1.22 -19.05
CA ASP A 138 9.36 0.11 -19.45
C ASP A 138 10.00 -1.18 -18.94
N THR A 139 9.42 -1.77 -17.90
CA THR A 139 9.91 -3.02 -17.31
C THR A 139 8.91 -4.14 -17.55
N LEU A 140 9.40 -5.38 -17.55
CA LEU A 140 8.57 -6.58 -17.47
C LEU A 140 8.32 -6.94 -15.99
N PRO A 141 7.08 -7.30 -15.62
CA PRO A 141 5.91 -7.47 -16.48
C PRO A 141 5.05 -6.21 -16.66
N PHE A 142 5.42 -5.05 -16.11
CA PHE A 142 4.63 -3.80 -16.14
C PHE A 142 4.08 -3.42 -17.53
N MET A 143 4.87 -3.61 -18.59
CA MET A 143 4.44 -3.26 -19.95
C MET A 143 3.47 -4.27 -20.59
N ILE A 144 3.22 -5.42 -19.97
CA ILE A 144 2.33 -6.48 -20.51
C ILE A 144 0.87 -6.10 -20.28
N GLU A 145 0.04 -6.27 -21.31
CA GLU A 145 -1.37 -5.84 -21.33
C GLU A 145 -2.23 -6.48 -20.24
N LYS A 146 -2.03 -7.78 -19.95
CA LYS A 146 -2.82 -8.53 -18.97
C LYS A 146 -2.45 -8.25 -17.51
N THR A 147 -1.52 -7.32 -17.27
CA THR A 147 -1.16 -6.88 -15.92
C THR A 147 -1.96 -5.64 -15.51
N VAL A 148 -2.21 -5.53 -14.20
CA VAL A 148 -2.69 -4.31 -13.58
C VAL A 148 -1.48 -3.45 -13.24
N LYS A 149 -1.42 -2.28 -13.87
CA LYS A 149 -0.30 -1.34 -13.79
C LYS A 149 -0.64 -0.25 -12.78
N VAL A 150 0.18 -0.08 -11.75
CA VAL A 150 -0.05 0.92 -10.70
C VAL A 150 1.14 1.86 -10.63
N LYS A 151 0.90 3.18 -10.55
CA LYS A 151 1.92 4.22 -10.38
C LYS A 151 1.47 5.28 -9.35
N SER A 152 2.42 5.96 -8.74
CA SER A 152 2.18 7.22 -8.03
C SER A 152 1.95 8.36 -9.01
N HIS A 153 1.25 9.40 -8.55
CA HIS A 153 1.24 10.71 -9.21
C HIS A 153 1.38 11.82 -8.17
N GLU A 154 2.33 12.73 -8.34
CA GLU A 154 2.70 13.76 -7.35
C GLU A 154 1.52 14.67 -6.93
N ASN A 155 0.62 14.98 -7.87
CA ASN A 155 -0.59 15.77 -7.60
C ASN A 155 -1.70 14.99 -6.86
N ILE A 156 -1.57 13.68 -6.65
CA ILE A 156 -2.53 12.89 -5.87
C ILE A 156 -2.05 12.86 -4.43
N ILE A 157 -2.79 13.56 -3.58
CA ILE A 157 -2.44 13.80 -2.17
C ILE A 157 -3.27 12.98 -1.17
N GLU A 158 -4.35 12.37 -1.65
CA GLU A 158 -5.26 11.51 -0.90
C GLU A 158 -5.31 10.14 -1.57
N ALA A 159 -5.34 9.07 -0.77
CA ALA A 159 -5.36 7.69 -1.27
C ALA A 159 -6.77 7.09 -1.38
N ASN A 160 -7.83 7.88 -1.18
CA ASN A 160 -9.23 7.44 -1.20
C ASN A 160 -9.74 7.10 -2.61
N GLN A 161 -9.12 7.67 -3.65
CA GLN A 161 -9.55 7.56 -5.03
C GLN A 161 -8.42 7.02 -5.91
N LEU A 162 -8.78 6.12 -6.83
CA LEU A 162 -7.91 5.71 -7.92
C LEU A 162 -8.23 6.52 -9.18
N TYR A 163 -7.18 6.81 -9.94
CA TYR A 163 -7.27 7.47 -11.23
C TYR A 163 -6.84 6.50 -12.33
N LEU A 164 -7.47 6.56 -13.50
CA LEU A 164 -7.18 5.66 -14.61
C LEU A 164 -6.86 6.46 -15.87
N ASP A 165 -5.76 6.14 -16.53
CA ASP A 165 -5.39 6.72 -17.82
C ASP A 165 -5.92 5.92 -19.02
N LYS A 166 -5.71 6.46 -20.23
CA LYS A 166 -6.14 5.82 -21.48
C LYS A 166 -5.35 4.52 -21.80
N LYS A 167 -4.21 4.28 -21.14
CA LYS A 167 -3.38 3.08 -21.29
C LYS A 167 -3.67 2.04 -20.21
N SER A 168 -4.76 2.21 -19.45
CA SER A 168 -5.17 1.36 -18.32
C SER A 168 -4.13 1.28 -17.19
N VAL A 169 -3.41 2.38 -16.95
CA VAL A 169 -2.54 2.56 -15.78
C VAL A 169 -3.34 3.23 -14.67
N PHE A 170 -3.35 2.59 -13.50
CA PHE A 170 -3.91 3.15 -12.28
C PHE A 170 -2.91 4.08 -11.61
N TYR A 171 -3.39 5.24 -11.17
CA TYR A 171 -2.63 6.23 -10.43
C TYR A 171 -3.26 6.46 -9.06
N THR A 172 -2.40 6.62 -8.06
CA THR A 172 -2.79 6.88 -6.67
C THR A 172 -1.74 7.78 -6.00
N LEU A 173 -1.80 7.90 -4.67
CA LEU A 173 -0.95 8.73 -3.82
C LEU A 173 0.50 8.76 -4.32
N GLY A 174 1.03 9.97 -4.58
CA GLY A 174 2.39 10.15 -5.09
C GLY A 174 3.25 11.10 -4.30
N ILE A 175 3.02 11.14 -3.00
CA ILE A 175 3.72 12.00 -2.07
C ILE A 175 4.28 11.17 -0.90
N PRO A 176 5.29 11.68 -0.17
CA PRO A 176 5.88 10.95 0.93
C PRO A 176 4.82 10.49 1.92
N HIS A 177 4.73 9.19 2.13
CA HIS A 177 3.80 8.56 3.06
C HIS A 177 4.52 7.59 3.97
N ILE A 178 3.90 7.34 5.12
CA ILE A 178 4.47 6.47 6.13
C ILE A 178 4.21 5.02 5.72
N VAL A 179 5.22 4.17 5.84
CA VAL A 179 5.09 2.72 5.64
C VAL A 179 5.72 1.98 6.82
N PRO A 180 5.18 0.81 7.22
CA PRO A 180 5.84 -0.09 8.15
C PRO A 180 7.23 -0.49 7.63
N TRP A 181 8.14 -0.79 8.54
CA TRP A 181 9.51 -1.18 8.23
C TRP A 181 10.01 -2.22 9.21
N LYS A 182 11.13 -2.86 8.89
CA LYS A 182 11.74 -3.88 9.76
C LYS A 182 12.06 -3.35 11.16
N ASN A 183 12.06 -4.26 12.13
CA ASN A 183 12.22 -4.04 13.57
C ASN A 183 11.12 -3.16 14.18
N GLY A 184 9.88 -3.28 13.68
CA GLY A 184 8.72 -2.51 14.15
C GLY A 184 8.86 -0.99 13.93
N LYS A 185 9.70 -0.57 13.00
CA LYS A 185 9.90 0.85 12.66
C LYS A 185 8.88 1.29 11.62
N TYR A 186 8.82 2.59 11.42
CA TYR A 186 8.10 3.22 10.31
C TYR A 186 9.04 4.20 9.61
N VAL A 187 8.84 4.42 8.31
CA VAL A 187 9.63 5.36 7.50
C VAL A 187 8.74 6.10 6.51
N PHE A 188 9.13 7.32 6.13
CA PHE A 188 8.54 7.99 4.98
C PHE A 188 9.17 7.52 3.68
N ILE A 189 8.34 7.14 2.71
CA ILE A 189 8.77 6.75 1.36
C ILE A 189 7.89 7.43 0.31
N ASN A 190 8.49 7.79 -0.82
CA ASN A 190 7.78 8.14 -2.04
C ASN A 190 8.35 7.36 -3.23
N ARG A 191 7.91 6.12 -3.42
CA ARG A 191 8.32 5.25 -4.52
C ARG A 191 7.15 4.41 -5.01
N ASN A 192 7.12 4.19 -6.32
CA ASN A 192 6.12 3.38 -7.03
C ASN A 192 5.90 1.97 -6.46
N SER A 193 6.91 1.34 -5.85
CA SER A 193 6.75 0.02 -5.25
C SER A 193 5.70 -0.01 -4.14
N PHE A 194 5.57 1.08 -3.38
CA PHE A 194 4.72 1.17 -2.19
C PHE A 194 3.30 1.66 -2.52
N VAL A 195 2.96 1.84 -3.80
CA VAL A 195 1.60 2.25 -4.18
C VAL A 195 0.68 1.09 -4.58
N THR A 196 1.24 -0.09 -4.82
CA THR A 196 0.45 -1.29 -5.12
C THR A 196 -0.55 -1.66 -4.00
N PRO A 197 -0.24 -1.49 -2.69
CA PRO A 197 -1.21 -1.77 -1.63
C PRO A 197 -2.48 -0.91 -1.68
N TYR A 198 -2.41 0.34 -2.15
CA TYR A 198 -3.61 1.19 -2.29
C TYR A 198 -4.56 0.66 -3.35
N PHE A 199 -4.04 0.22 -4.50
CA PHE A 199 -4.86 -0.44 -5.52
C PHE A 199 -5.48 -1.73 -4.96
N ILE A 200 -4.66 -2.57 -4.31
CA ILE A 200 -5.10 -3.86 -3.77
C ILE A 200 -6.18 -3.67 -2.71
N SER A 201 -6.02 -2.69 -1.81
CA SER A 201 -7.03 -2.35 -0.80
C SER A 201 -8.37 -2.00 -1.45
N LYS A 202 -8.36 -1.16 -2.49
CA LYS A 202 -9.60 -0.84 -3.24
C LYS A 202 -10.18 -2.08 -3.90
N PHE A 203 -9.36 -2.95 -4.49
CA PHE A 203 -9.84 -4.21 -5.06
C PHE A 203 -10.51 -5.11 -4.00
N VAL A 204 -9.90 -5.24 -2.82
CA VAL A 204 -10.44 -6.02 -1.70
C VAL A 204 -11.77 -5.44 -1.21
N GLU A 205 -11.89 -4.12 -1.11
CA GLU A 205 -13.16 -3.44 -0.76
C GLU A 205 -14.30 -3.84 -1.72
N PHE A 206 -14.05 -3.78 -3.03
CA PHE A 206 -15.04 -4.19 -4.03
C PHE A 206 -15.35 -5.69 -3.96
N LYS A 207 -14.33 -6.53 -3.79
CA LYS A 207 -14.48 -7.99 -3.70
C LYS A 207 -15.23 -8.45 -2.46
N ASN A 208 -15.09 -7.73 -1.34
CA ASN A 208 -15.87 -7.99 -0.13
C ASN A 208 -17.34 -7.61 -0.31
N SER A 209 -17.61 -6.58 -1.13
CA SER A 209 -18.96 -6.06 -1.38
C SER A 209 -19.73 -6.80 -2.47
N HIS A 210 -19.06 -7.63 -3.28
CA HIS A 210 -19.66 -8.31 -4.44
C HIS A 210 -19.30 -9.80 -4.49
N ASP A 211 -20.15 -10.62 -5.11
CA ASP A 211 -19.84 -12.03 -5.41
C ASP A 211 -19.50 -12.23 -6.88
N LEU A 212 -18.32 -11.73 -7.26
CA LEU A 212 -17.84 -11.74 -8.63
C LEU A 212 -16.45 -12.36 -8.70
N ASN A 213 -16.10 -12.86 -9.89
CA ASN A 213 -14.75 -13.30 -10.21
C ASN A 213 -13.77 -12.10 -10.25
N ASN A 214 -12.47 -12.37 -10.20
CA ASN A 214 -11.46 -11.33 -10.01
C ASN A 214 -11.43 -10.31 -11.15
N TYR A 215 -11.57 -10.75 -12.40
CA TYR A 215 -11.61 -9.82 -13.53
C TYR A 215 -12.91 -9.00 -13.63
N SER A 216 -14.00 -9.47 -13.02
CA SER A 216 -15.24 -8.70 -12.91
C SER A 216 -15.12 -7.66 -11.80
N ILE A 217 -14.52 -7.99 -10.66
CA ILE A 217 -14.13 -7.00 -9.63
C ILE A 217 -13.20 -5.94 -10.22
N LEU A 218 -12.18 -6.35 -11.00
CA LEU A 218 -11.29 -5.40 -11.67
C LEU A 218 -12.05 -4.43 -12.59
N ARG A 219 -13.14 -4.89 -13.24
CA ARG A 219 -14.01 -4.04 -14.05
C ARG A 219 -14.77 -3.03 -13.21
N GLU A 220 -15.31 -3.45 -12.06
CA GLU A 220 -15.96 -2.53 -11.11
C GLU A 220 -14.99 -1.48 -10.59
N VAL A 221 -13.77 -1.87 -10.20
CA VAL A 221 -12.71 -0.94 -9.79
C VAL A 221 -12.41 0.07 -10.90
N ARG A 222 -12.28 -0.38 -12.16
CA ARG A 222 -12.08 0.52 -13.31
C ARG A 222 -13.25 1.49 -13.52
N GLY A 223 -14.48 1.00 -13.40
CA GLY A 223 -15.69 1.82 -13.54
C GLY A 223 -15.82 2.92 -12.48
N ASN A 224 -15.19 2.74 -11.31
CA ASN A 224 -15.19 3.69 -10.20
C ASN A 224 -13.94 4.59 -10.17
N CYS A 225 -13.03 4.47 -11.14
CA CYS A 225 -11.86 5.33 -11.24
C CYS A 225 -12.22 6.71 -11.80
N VAL A 226 -11.54 7.73 -11.31
CA VAL A 226 -11.57 9.07 -11.91
C VAL A 226 -10.65 9.11 -13.12
N GLY A 227 -11.00 9.85 -14.17
CA GLY A 227 -10.14 9.96 -15.35
C GLY A 227 -8.84 10.70 -15.03
N PHE A 228 -7.70 10.22 -15.55
CA PHE A 228 -6.37 10.81 -15.35
C PHE A 228 -6.31 12.33 -15.63
N SER A 229 -7.03 12.81 -16.65
CA SER A 229 -7.08 14.24 -16.99
C SER A 229 -7.74 15.13 -15.93
N GLN A 230 -8.38 14.54 -14.92
CA GLN A 230 -8.98 15.25 -13.79
C GLN A 230 -8.03 15.35 -12.59
N ILE A 231 -6.81 14.80 -12.68
CA ILE A 231 -5.79 15.02 -11.67
C ILE A 231 -5.42 16.50 -11.69
N GLN A 232 -5.65 17.18 -10.57
CA GLN A 232 -5.30 18.57 -10.37
C GLN A 232 -4.43 18.68 -9.14
N LEU A 233 -3.47 19.60 -9.16
CA LEU A 233 -2.71 19.94 -7.96
C LEU A 233 -3.69 20.48 -6.92
N LYS A 234 -3.86 19.74 -5.83
CA LYS A 234 -4.68 20.17 -4.70
C LYS A 234 -3.86 21.12 -3.82
N GLU A 235 -4.35 22.34 -3.66
CA GLU A 235 -3.86 23.23 -2.59
C GLU A 235 -4.19 22.60 -1.23
N ILE A 236 -3.18 22.48 -0.37
CA ILE A 236 -3.39 22.03 1.00
C ILE A 236 -3.96 23.21 1.78
N LYS A 237 -5.19 23.04 2.26
CA LYS A 237 -5.87 24.06 3.06
C LYS A 237 -5.92 23.61 4.50
N VAL A 238 -5.77 24.57 5.40
CA VAL A 238 -6.09 24.38 6.82
C VAL A 238 -7.57 24.02 6.93
N THR A 239 -7.86 23.01 7.74
CA THR A 239 -9.23 22.60 8.05
C THR A 239 -9.60 23.06 9.45
N GLU A 240 -10.90 23.20 9.73
CA GLU A 240 -11.37 23.43 11.10
C GLU A 240 -11.23 22.14 11.92
N PRO A 241 -10.84 22.22 13.21
CA PRO A 241 -10.80 21.06 14.09
C PRO A 241 -12.18 20.40 14.25
N ILE A 242 -12.28 19.10 13.94
CA ILE A 242 -13.49 18.28 14.17
C ILE A 242 -13.67 18.00 15.67
N ASP A 243 -12.58 17.84 16.42
CA ASP A 243 -12.56 17.58 17.86
C ASP A 243 -11.55 18.51 18.54
N GLN A 244 -12.05 19.54 19.22
CA GLN A 244 -11.21 20.57 19.84
C GLN A 244 -10.30 20.01 20.95
N ASN A 245 -10.75 18.98 21.68
CA ASN A 245 -9.96 18.37 22.74
C ASN A 245 -8.79 17.58 22.16
N LEU A 246 -9.05 16.80 21.09
CA LEU A 246 -8.00 16.09 20.38
C LEU A 246 -7.02 17.06 19.74
N TYR A 247 -7.50 18.12 19.09
CA TYR A 247 -6.66 19.17 18.52
C TYR A 247 -5.73 19.78 19.56
N ASN A 248 -6.24 20.19 20.73
CA ASN A 248 -5.43 20.76 21.80
C ASN A 248 -4.38 19.76 22.33
N ARG A 249 -4.73 18.47 22.41
CA ARG A 249 -3.77 17.41 22.77
C ARG A 249 -2.66 17.25 21.73
N VAL A 250 -3.02 17.24 20.44
CA VAL A 250 -2.03 17.15 19.35
C VAL A 250 -1.12 18.37 19.35
N ILE A 251 -1.64 19.59 19.54
CA ILE A 251 -0.82 20.80 19.75
C ILE A 251 0.16 20.60 20.90
N SER A 252 -0.31 20.15 22.07
CA SER A 252 0.54 19.95 23.25
C SER A 252 1.62 18.88 23.05
N ILE A 253 1.37 17.90 22.18
CA ILE A 253 2.38 16.91 21.79
C ILE A 253 3.39 17.54 20.84
N ILE A 254 2.95 18.21 19.78
CA ILE A 254 3.85 18.85 18.81
C ILE A 254 4.70 19.93 19.49
N SER A 255 4.17 20.64 20.49
CA SER A 255 4.92 21.67 21.23
C SER A 255 6.12 21.13 22.01
N GLN A 256 6.20 19.80 22.24
CA GLN A 256 7.38 19.14 22.82
C GLN A 256 8.54 19.04 21.82
N PHE A 257 8.24 19.09 20.52
CA PHE A 257 9.22 19.06 19.42
C PHE A 257 9.49 20.46 18.88
N ILE A 258 8.48 21.33 18.88
CA ILE A 258 8.50 22.68 18.33
C ILE A 258 7.94 23.65 19.38
N PRO A 259 8.80 24.28 20.20
CA PRO A 259 8.36 25.26 21.19
C PRO A 259 7.57 26.39 20.52
N ASN A 260 6.47 26.82 21.15
CA ASN A 260 5.61 27.93 20.69
C ASN A 260 4.90 27.71 19.34
N ILE A 261 4.56 26.46 18.99
CA ILE A 261 3.81 26.18 17.76
C ILE A 261 2.46 26.93 17.70
N GLU A 262 2.23 27.59 16.57
CA GLU A 262 0.97 28.20 16.19
C GLU A 262 0.18 27.25 15.29
N GLY A 263 -0.99 26.80 15.74
CA GLY A 263 -1.77 25.76 15.05
C GLY A 263 -2.37 26.19 13.70
N ILE A 264 -2.50 27.49 13.44
CA ILE A 264 -3.01 28.04 12.16
C ILE A 264 -1.94 28.11 11.06
N GLN A 265 -0.67 28.11 11.45
CA GLN A 265 0.44 28.13 10.51
C GLN A 265 0.84 26.71 10.12
N SER A 266 1.53 26.59 8.98
CA SER A 266 2.10 25.30 8.58
C SER A 266 3.06 24.80 9.65
N THR A 267 2.96 23.54 10.04
CA THR A 267 3.88 22.94 11.03
C THR A 267 5.30 22.82 10.46
N PHE A 268 5.42 22.62 9.15
CA PHE A 268 6.71 22.50 8.46
C PHE A 268 7.48 23.81 8.45
N THR A 269 6.79 24.95 8.30
CA THR A 269 7.45 26.27 8.39
C THR A 269 7.89 26.62 9.81
N GLN A 270 7.38 25.88 10.80
CA GLN A 270 7.69 26.06 12.22
C GLN A 270 8.72 25.05 12.75
N GLY A 271 9.18 24.10 11.92
CA GLY A 271 10.27 23.17 12.28
C GLY A 271 9.90 21.68 12.31
N LEU A 272 8.64 21.33 12.01
CA LEU A 272 8.28 19.93 11.80
C LEU A 272 8.98 19.42 10.53
N ASN A 273 9.38 18.15 10.51
CA ASN A 273 10.01 17.52 9.37
C ASN A 273 9.78 16.00 9.41
N ILE A 274 10.17 15.32 8.33
CA ILE A 274 9.95 13.87 8.16
C ILE A 274 10.47 13.04 9.35
N ASN A 275 11.57 13.44 9.99
CA ASN A 275 12.15 12.68 11.10
C ASN A 275 11.27 12.72 12.34
N ASN A 276 10.69 13.88 12.67
CA ASN A 276 9.89 14.04 13.90
C ASN A 276 8.38 13.80 13.69
N CYS A 277 7.87 13.76 12.46
CA CYS A 277 6.47 13.40 12.17
C CYS A 277 6.08 12.03 12.75
N ILE A 278 6.94 11.01 12.59
CA ILE A 278 6.68 9.66 13.11
C ILE A 278 6.71 9.66 14.63
N ASP A 279 7.65 10.35 15.26
CA ASP A 279 7.74 10.47 16.72
C ASP A 279 6.50 11.16 17.31
N VAL A 280 5.96 12.16 16.61
CA VAL A 280 4.69 12.80 16.98
C VAL A 280 3.57 11.77 17.00
N LEU A 281 3.40 10.96 15.94
CA LEU A 281 2.36 9.91 15.93
C LEU A 281 2.57 8.86 17.03
N MET A 282 3.81 8.43 17.27
CA MET A 282 4.12 7.49 18.37
C MET A 282 3.75 8.07 19.73
N LYS A 283 3.99 9.37 19.94
CA LYS A 283 3.61 10.06 21.17
C LYS A 283 2.09 10.24 21.27
N VAL A 284 1.40 10.50 20.17
CA VAL A 284 -0.07 10.54 20.12
C VAL A 284 -0.65 9.19 20.49
N GLU A 285 -0.24 8.10 19.83
CA GLU A 285 -0.67 6.73 20.13
C GLU A 285 -0.47 6.40 21.62
N LYS A 286 0.72 6.69 22.17
CA LYS A 286 1.01 6.48 23.60
C LYS A 286 0.12 7.30 24.52
N THR A 287 -0.16 8.55 24.16
CA THR A 287 -0.95 9.48 24.98
C THR A 287 -2.44 9.13 24.96
N LEU A 288 -2.94 8.66 23.81
CA LEU A 288 -4.32 8.22 23.65
C LEU A 288 -4.55 6.79 24.14
N GLY A 289 -3.50 5.98 24.26
CA GLY A 289 -3.62 4.56 24.62
C GLY A 289 -4.25 3.71 23.53
N GLN A 290 -4.25 4.17 22.28
CA GLN A 290 -4.90 3.52 21.14
C GLN A 290 -3.93 3.42 19.97
N LYS A 291 -3.84 2.23 19.37
CA LYS A 291 -3.05 1.99 18.16
C LYS A 291 -3.59 2.80 16.98
N LEU A 292 -2.70 3.50 16.28
CA LEU A 292 -3.04 4.22 15.06
C LEU A 292 -2.49 3.48 13.83
N PRO A 293 -3.20 3.48 12.69
CA PRO A 293 -2.71 2.86 11.47
C PRO A 293 -1.81 3.83 10.72
N PHE A 294 -0.52 3.83 11.05
CA PHE A 294 0.45 4.81 10.55
C PHE A 294 0.55 4.81 9.02
N ALA A 295 0.32 3.69 8.34
CA ALA A 295 0.36 3.58 6.88
C ALA A 295 -0.71 4.41 6.16
N HIS A 296 -1.73 4.90 6.86
CA HIS A 296 -2.73 5.81 6.31
C HIS A 296 -2.30 7.29 6.35
N PHE A 297 -1.17 7.59 6.99
CA PHE A 297 -0.67 8.95 7.14
C PHE A 297 0.37 9.28 6.08
N ASN A 298 0.28 10.49 5.56
CA ASN A 298 1.20 11.05 4.60
C ASN A 298 1.66 12.44 5.00
N LEU A 299 2.62 13.01 4.27
CA LEU A 299 3.24 14.28 4.64
C LEU A 299 2.22 15.42 4.80
N TYR A 300 1.11 15.39 4.06
CA TYR A 300 0.10 16.45 4.11
C TYR A 300 -0.81 16.37 5.32
N ASP A 301 -1.02 15.18 5.87
CA ASP A 301 -1.74 15.06 7.14
C ASP A 301 -1.04 15.88 8.24
N PHE A 302 0.28 16.08 8.14
CA PHE A 302 1.05 16.86 9.11
C PHE A 302 1.12 18.36 8.80
N THR A 303 0.69 18.84 7.62
CA THR A 303 0.90 20.26 7.23
C THR A 303 0.30 21.25 8.22
N TYR A 304 -0.88 20.95 8.75
CA TYR A 304 -1.52 21.75 9.80
C TYR A 304 -1.92 20.85 10.96
N VAL A 305 -1.96 21.41 12.18
CA VAL A 305 -2.33 20.61 13.37
C VAL A 305 -3.78 20.12 13.28
N SER A 306 -4.66 20.92 12.69
CA SER A 306 -6.05 20.51 12.44
C SER A 306 -6.15 19.37 11.45
N ASN A 307 -5.36 19.38 10.37
CA ASN A 307 -5.33 18.28 9.41
C ASN A 307 -4.91 16.96 10.10
N LEU A 308 -3.86 16.99 10.93
CA LEU A 308 -3.38 15.81 11.64
C LEU A 308 -4.41 15.30 12.65
N SER A 309 -4.94 16.20 13.49
CA SER A 309 -5.93 15.82 14.51
C SER A 309 -7.24 15.32 13.91
N ASN A 310 -7.70 15.90 12.80
CA ASN A 310 -8.87 15.43 12.06
C ASN A 310 -8.64 14.04 11.47
N LYS A 311 -7.45 13.79 10.91
CA LYS A 311 -7.08 12.46 10.41
C LYS A 311 -7.03 11.43 11.54
N ILE A 312 -6.41 11.76 12.67
CA ILE A 312 -6.40 10.89 13.86
C ILE A 312 -7.83 10.61 14.33
N LYS A 313 -8.70 11.62 14.41
CA LYS A 313 -10.09 11.45 14.83
C LYS A 313 -10.83 10.40 14.03
N GLY A 314 -10.57 10.32 12.71
CA GLY A 314 -11.16 9.32 11.83
C GLY A 314 -10.81 7.87 12.18
N PHE A 315 -9.78 7.63 12.99
CA PHE A 315 -9.36 6.30 13.45
C PHE A 315 -9.70 6.01 14.92
N LEU A 316 -10.16 7.01 15.68
CA LEU A 316 -10.58 6.81 17.05
C LEU A 316 -12.01 6.25 17.09
N VAL A 317 -12.26 5.34 18.03
CA VAL A 317 -13.59 4.74 18.29
C VAL A 317 -14.30 5.54 19.37
#